data_AF-A0A967SQ59-F1
#
_entry.id   AF-A0A967SQ59-F1
#
_cell.length_a   1.000
_cell.length_b   1.000
_cell.length_c   1.000
_cell.angle_alpha   90.00
_cell.angle_beta   90.00
_cell.angle_gamma   90.00
#
_symmetry.space_group_name_H-M   'P 1'
#
loop_
_entity.id
_entity.type
_entity.pdbx_description
1 polymer ?
#
loop_
_entity_poly.entity_id
_entity_poly.type
_entity_poly.pdbx_seq_one_letter_code
_entity_poly.pdbx_strand_id
1 'polypeptide(L)'
;MSRMGWMTAAVLTAIVLAIVLALFREAASGPTFRAEDYGSYQECIRNIPAEWGPGSLQRSGAEDACHYVHRRPAVPGGSRR
;
A
#
# COMPACT_ATOMS: atom_id res chain seq x y z
N MET A 1 10.10 -23.87 -34.82
CA MET A 1 9.25 -23.78 -33.61
C MET A 1 7.91 -24.44 -33.89
N SER A 2 7.61 -25.53 -33.20
CA SER A 2 6.38 -26.32 -33.41
C SER A 2 5.14 -25.52 -33.03
N ARG A 3 4.01 -25.71 -33.74
CA ARG A 3 2.71 -25.07 -33.44
C ARG A 3 2.30 -25.20 -31.96
N MET A 4 2.67 -26.32 -31.35
CA MET A 4 2.47 -26.59 -29.92
C MET A 4 3.19 -25.59 -29.01
N GLY A 5 4.40 -25.15 -29.38
CA GLY A 5 5.18 -24.18 -28.61
C GLY A 5 4.61 -22.76 -28.66
N TRP A 6 3.92 -22.39 -29.74
CA TRP A 6 3.22 -21.11 -29.84
C TRP A 6 1.95 -21.09 -28.99
N MET A 7 1.21 -22.20 -28.95
CA MET A 7 0.02 -22.33 -28.10
C MET A 7 0.38 -22.27 -26.62
N THR A 8 1.41 -22.99 -26.17
CA THR A 8 1.83 -22.93 -24.77
C THR A 8 2.34 -21.56 -24.37
N ALA A 9 3.13 -20.90 -25.23
CA ALA A 9 3.58 -19.53 -24.99
C ALA A 9 2.40 -18.56 -24.86
N ALA A 10 1.42 -18.62 -25.77
CA ALA A 10 0.25 -17.76 -25.73
C ALA A 10 -0.59 -17.94 -24.46
N VAL A 11 -0.80 -19.19 -24.03
CA VAL A 11 -1.54 -19.48 -22.78
C VAL A 11 -0.81 -18.93 -21.56
N LEU A 12 0.51 -19.15 -21.47
CA LEU A 12 1.31 -18.63 -20.36
C LEU A 12 1.27 -17.10 -20.31
N THR A 13 1.42 -16.43 -21.45
CA THR A 13 1.30 -14.98 -21.53
C THR A 13 -0.07 -14.49 -21.08
N ALA A 14 -1.16 -15.14 -21.50
CA ALA A 14 -2.51 -14.78 -21.09
C ALA A 14 -2.73 -14.93 -19.58
N ILE A 15 -2.20 -16.00 -18.97
CA ILE A 15 -2.27 -16.22 -17.52
C ILE A 15 -1.53 -15.12 -16.76
N VAL A 16 -0.30 -14.80 -17.17
CA VAL A 16 0.48 -13.72 -16.54
C VAL A 16 -0.27 -12.40 -16.66
N LEU A 17 -0.82 -12.09 -17.83
CA LEU A 17 -1.59 -10.86 -18.05
C LEU A 17 -2.82 -10.79 -17.14
N ALA A 18 -3.54 -11.90 -16.98
CA ALA A 18 -4.71 -11.98 -16.11
C ALA A 18 -4.35 -11.76 -14.64
N ILE A 19 -3.24 -12.34 -14.15
CA ILE A 19 -2.75 -12.12 -12.78
C ILE A 19 -2.38 -10.66 -12.57
N VAL A 20 -1.64 -10.05 -13.51
CA VAL A 20 -1.25 -8.64 -13.42
C VAL A 20 -2.48 -7.75 -13.38
N LEU A 21 -3.48 -7.98 -14.24
CA LEU A 21 -4.74 -7.22 -14.23
C LEU A 21 -5.52 -7.38 -12.93
N ALA A 22 -5.55 -8.58 -12.34
CA ALA A 22 -6.20 -8.82 -11.05
C ALA A 22 -5.52 -8.03 -9.93
N LEU A 23 -4.19 -8.04 -9.87
CA LEU A 23 -3.40 -7.29 -8.89
C LEU A 23 -3.57 -5.77 -9.05
N PHE A 24 -3.58 -5.27 -10.29
CA PHE A 24 -3.85 -3.84 -10.55
C PHE A 24 -5.25 -3.44 -10.10
N ARG A 25 -6.25 -4.30 -10.34
CA ARG A 25 -7.61 -4.03 -9.92
C ARG A 25 -7.73 -3.98 -8.41
N GLU A 26 -7.13 -4.94 -7.70
CA GLU A 26 -7.04 -4.93 -6.23
C GLU A 26 -6.36 -3.66 -5.70
N ALA A 27 -5.22 -3.29 -6.27
CA ALA A 27 -4.47 -2.09 -5.88
C ALA A 27 -5.24 -0.79 -6.14
N ALA A 28 -6.02 -0.74 -7.23
CA ALA A 28 -6.82 0.43 -7.58
C ALA A 28 -8.14 0.53 -6.78
N SER A 29 -8.68 -0.59 -6.30
CA SER A 29 -9.94 -0.62 -5.55
C SER A 29 -9.79 -0.51 -4.03
N GLY A 30 -8.57 -0.66 -3.51
CA GLY A 30 -8.32 -0.55 -2.07
C GLY A 30 -8.44 0.90 -1.59
N PRO A 31 -8.94 1.14 -0.36
CA PRO A 31 -8.97 2.49 0.19
C PRO A 31 -7.53 3.04 0.27
N THR A 32 -7.33 4.26 -0.24
CA THR A 32 -6.04 4.93 -0.23
C THR A 32 -5.89 5.71 1.08
N PHE A 33 -4.78 5.52 1.77
CA PHE A 33 -4.48 6.22 3.03
C PHE A 33 -3.07 6.78 2.95
N ARG A 34 -2.91 8.04 3.39
CA ARG A 34 -1.61 8.71 3.48
C ARG A 34 -1.53 9.46 4.80
N ALA A 35 -0.55 9.11 5.63
CA ALA A 35 -0.40 9.70 6.96
C ALA A 35 -0.09 11.22 6.94
N GLU A 36 0.47 11.71 5.82
CA GLU A 36 0.83 13.12 5.59
C GLU A 36 -0.39 14.03 5.41
N ASP A 37 -1.54 13.47 5.02
CA ASP A 37 -2.74 14.25 4.71
C ASP A 37 -3.49 14.73 5.96
N TYR A 38 -3.10 14.26 7.15
CA TYR A 38 -3.77 14.55 8.42
C TYR A 38 -2.93 15.48 9.28
N GLY A 39 -3.56 16.42 9.99
CA GLY A 39 -2.85 17.46 10.76
C GLY A 39 -2.38 17.03 12.15
N SER A 40 -2.84 15.87 12.64
CA SER A 40 -2.47 15.36 13.96
C SER A 40 -2.47 13.84 14.02
N TYR A 41 -1.76 13.28 15.00
CA TYR A 41 -1.72 11.83 15.24
C TYR A 41 -3.11 11.22 15.46
N GLN A 42 -3.96 11.85 16.28
CA GLN A 42 -5.30 11.34 16.59
C GLN A 42 -6.23 11.39 15.38
N GLU A 43 -6.08 12.39 14.52
CA GLU A 43 -6.80 12.48 13.25
C GLU A 43 -6.31 11.41 12.27
N CYS A 44 -4.99 11.21 12.17
CA CYS A 44 -4.38 10.20 11.32
C CYS A 44 -4.88 8.79 11.65
N ILE A 45 -4.83 8.39 12.93
CA ILE A 45 -5.26 7.05 13.37
C ILE A 45 -6.76 6.82 13.14
N ARG A 46 -7.61 7.84 13.37
CA ARG A 46 -9.06 7.72 13.19
C ARG A 46 -9.48 7.57 11.74
N ASN A 47 -8.68 8.07 10.80
CA ASN A 47 -8.95 7.98 9.38
C ASN A 47 -8.34 6.75 8.71
N ILE A 48 -7.70 5.84 9.47
CA ILE A 48 -7.25 4.56 8.93
C ILE A 48 -8.49 3.74 8.52
N PRO A 49 -8.59 3.28 7.26
CA PRO A 49 -9.74 2.56 6.76
C PRO A 49 -10.13 1.38 7.66
N ALA A 50 -11.40 1.35 8.09
CA ALA A 50 -11.93 0.25 8.89
C ALA A 50 -11.95 -1.07 8.11
N GLU A 51 -12.08 -1.00 6.78
CA GLU A 51 -12.11 -2.12 5.85
C GLU A 51 -10.83 -2.98 5.87
N TRP A 52 -9.69 -2.38 6.24
CA TRP A 52 -8.43 -3.13 6.36
C TRP A 52 -8.45 -4.16 7.50
N GLY A 53 -9.44 -4.10 8.40
CA GLY A 53 -9.58 -5.06 9.49
C GLY A 53 -8.48 -4.93 10.57
N PRO A 54 -8.77 -5.39 11.80
CA PRO A 54 -7.78 -5.41 12.86
C PRO A 54 -6.68 -6.45 12.59
N GLY A 55 -5.41 -6.06 12.76
CA GLY A 55 -4.26 -6.96 12.63
C GLY A 55 -3.77 -7.21 11.20
N SER A 56 -4.33 -6.54 10.19
CA SER A 56 -3.79 -6.60 8.83
C SER A 56 -2.49 -5.81 8.69
N LEU A 57 -1.66 -6.23 7.74
CA LEU A 57 -0.41 -5.53 7.42
C LEU A 57 -0.66 -4.08 6.96
N GLN A 58 -1.76 -3.83 6.23
CA GLN A 58 -2.13 -2.48 5.78
C GLN A 58 -2.42 -1.57 6.97
N ARG A 59 -3.22 -2.06 7.94
CA ARG A 59 -3.59 -1.28 9.12
C ARG A 59 -2.36 -1.01 10.00
N SER A 60 -1.56 -2.02 10.31
CA SER A 60 -0.34 -1.83 11.09
C SER A 60 0.65 -0.88 10.41
N GLY A 61 0.87 -1.02 9.11
CA GLY A 61 1.74 -0.11 8.35
C GLY A 61 1.24 1.34 8.37
N ALA A 62 -0.07 1.55 8.33
CA ALA A 62 -0.67 2.89 8.43
C ALA A 62 -0.56 3.48 9.85
N GLU A 63 -0.73 2.65 10.89
CA GLU A 63 -0.54 3.06 12.28
C GLU A 63 0.92 3.48 12.54
N ASP A 64 1.89 2.71 12.02
CA ASP A 64 3.31 3.04 12.06
C ASP A 64 3.64 4.32 11.30
N ALA A 65 3.06 4.51 10.12
CA ALA A 65 3.23 5.73 9.33
C ALA A 65 2.69 6.96 10.09
N CYS A 66 1.51 6.86 10.71
CA CYS A 66 0.98 7.92 11.57
C CYS A 66 1.92 8.24 12.73
N HIS A 67 2.47 7.21 13.37
CA HIS A 67 3.42 7.39 14.46
C HIS A 67 4.70 8.10 13.99
N TYR A 68 5.21 7.73 12.82
CA TYR A 68 6.42 8.31 12.26
C TYR A 68 6.23 9.77 11.83
N VAL A 69 5.12 10.10 11.19
CA VAL A 69 4.84 11.47 10.71
C VAL A 69 4.56 12.41 11.88
N HIS A 70 3.73 11.98 12.83
CA HIS A 70 3.15 12.88 13.86
C HIS A 70 3.77 12.77 15.25
N ARG A 71 4.57 11.73 15.49
CA ARG A 71 5.11 11.42 16.82
C ARG A 71 6.64 11.41 16.88
N ARG A 72 7.33 11.93 15.86
CA ARG A 72 8.75 12.27 16.01
C ARG A 72 8.87 13.20 17.22
N PRO A 73 9.63 12.83 18.28
CA PRO A 73 10.08 13.85 19.20
C PRO A 73 10.83 14.88 18.37
N ALA A 74 10.58 16.17 18.59
CA ALA A 74 11.48 17.20 18.13
C ALA A 74 12.87 16.78 18.64
N VAL A 75 13.74 16.31 17.76
CA VAL A 75 15.12 16.00 18.15
C VAL A 75 15.68 17.35 18.61
N PRO A 76 16.01 17.54 19.90
CA PRO A 76 16.59 18.78 20.36
C PRO A 76 18.05 18.78 19.90
N GLY A 77 18.28 19.14 18.64
CA GLY A 77 19.62 19.02 18.05
C GLY A 77 19.76 19.45 16.59
N GLY A 78 18.71 19.97 15.96
CA GLY A 78 18.76 20.46 14.57
C GLY A 78 19.01 21.96 14.44
N SER A 79 19.89 22.54 15.25
CA SER A 79 20.43 23.88 14.95
C SER A 79 21.55 23.73 13.94
N ARG A 80 21.27 24.09 12.69
CA ARG A 80 22.24 24.56 11.68
C ARG A 80 21.41 25.36 10.68
N ARG A 81 21.39 26.70 10.79
CA ARG A 81 22.30 27.61 10.08
C ARG A 81 22.50 27.20 8.63
#